data_AF-A0A534SST6-F1
#
_entry.id   AF-A0A534SST6-F1
#
_cell.length_a   1.000
_cell.length_b   1.000
_cell.length_c   1.000
_cell.angle_alpha   90.00
_cell.angle_beta   90.00
_cell.angle_gamma   90.00
#
_symmetry.space_group_name_H-M   'P 1'
#
loop_
_entity.id
_entity.type
_entity.pdbx_description
1 polymer ?
#
loop_
_entity_poly.entity_id
_entity_poly.type
_entity_poly.pdbx_seq_one_letter_code
_entity_poly.pdbx_strand_id
1 'polypeptide(L)'
;MRLDKLTTKSQEALQQAQGLAEKRNHQAIDVEHLLFALLGQPEGVATSLLQKLGVPLNLLTDRLQKALDRLSQVTGGAGQTYITPRLKK
;
A
#
# COMPACT_ATOMS: atom_id res chain seq x y z
N MET A 1 -6.48 -2.46 -14.65
CA MET A 1 -5.13 -1.86 -14.64
C MET A 1 -4.19 -2.77 -15.43
N ARG A 2 -3.26 -2.20 -16.20
CA ARG A 2 -2.24 -2.96 -16.96
C ARG A 2 -0.94 -2.97 -16.15
N LEU A 3 -0.77 -3.98 -15.29
CA LEU A 3 0.40 -4.08 -14.39
C LEU A 3 1.71 -4.16 -15.18
N ASP A 4 1.66 -4.83 -16.32
CA ASP A 4 2.76 -4.99 -17.28
C ASP A 4 3.26 -3.68 -17.88
N LYS A 5 2.49 -2.59 -17.77
CA LYS A 5 2.86 -1.25 -18.25
C LYS A 5 3.43 -0.35 -17.16
N LEU A 6 3.50 -0.81 -15.92
CA LEU A 6 4.10 -0.06 -14.82
C LEU A 6 5.61 -0.26 -14.78
N THR A 7 6.33 0.70 -14.18
CA THR A 7 7.75 0.54 -13.90
C THR A 7 7.98 -0.60 -12.91
N THR A 8 9.18 -1.21 -12.93
CA THR A 8 9.54 -2.33 -12.04
C THR A 8 9.27 -2.01 -10.57
N LYS A 9 9.69 -0.83 -10.09
CA LYS A 9 9.43 -0.38 -8.71
C LYS A 9 7.95 -0.23 -8.39
N SER A 10 7.13 0.21 -9.34
CA SER A 10 5.69 0.31 -9.15
C SER A 10 5.02 -1.06 -9.09
N GLN A 11 5.50 -2.02 -9.89
CA GLN A 11 5.04 -3.41 -9.82
C GLN A 11 5.44 -4.05 -8.47
N GLU A 12 6.67 -3.85 -8.02
CA GLU A 12 7.14 -4.27 -6.69
C GLU A 12 6.28 -3.67 -5.58
N ALA A 13 5.91 -2.38 -5.67
CA ALA A 13 5.07 -1.72 -4.67
C ALA A 13 3.69 -2.38 -4.55
N LEU A 14 3.09 -2.75 -5.69
CA LEU A 14 1.79 -3.43 -5.70
C LEU A 14 1.88 -4.84 -5.11
N GLN A 15 2.95 -5.58 -5.40
CA GLN A 15 3.19 -6.90 -4.80
C GLN A 15 3.39 -6.78 -3.28
N GLN A 16 4.15 -5.79 -2.82
CA GLN A 16 4.32 -5.50 -1.40
C GLN A 16 3.01 -5.08 -0.73
N ALA A 17 2.18 -4.28 -1.40
CA ALA A 17 0.86 -3.89 -0.92
C ALA A 17 -0.09 -5.09 -0.78
N GLN A 18 -0.04 -6.03 -1.73
CA GLN A 18 -0.78 -7.29 -1.63
C GLN A 18 -0.31 -8.11 -0.42
N GLY A 19 0.99 -8.34 -0.28
CA GLY A 19 1.53 -9.08 0.87
C GLY A 19 1.24 -8.40 2.21
N LEU A 20 1.13 -7.07 2.23
CA LEU A 20 0.71 -6.31 3.42
C LEU A 20 -0.76 -6.56 3.78
N ALA A 21 -1.65 -6.59 2.79
CA ALA A 21 -3.07 -6.89 2.98
C ALA A 21 -3.26 -8.32 3.50
N GLU A 22 -2.56 -9.29 2.91
CA GLU A 22 -2.58 -10.69 3.33
C GLU A 22 -2.10 -10.85 4.77
N LYS A 23 -0.95 -10.25 5.13
CA LYS A 23 -0.40 -10.29 6.50
C LYS A 23 -1.34 -9.69 7.55
N ARG A 24 -2.17 -8.73 7.17
CA ARG A 24 -3.15 -8.08 8.06
C ARG A 24 -4.55 -8.70 7.99
N ASN A 25 -4.74 -9.78 7.22
CA ASN A 25 -6.05 -10.37 6.97
C ASN A 25 -7.08 -9.38 6.38
N HIS A 26 -6.60 -8.44 5.56
CA HIS A 26 -7.46 -7.53 4.81
C HIS A 26 -7.84 -8.17 3.47
N GLN A 27 -9.14 -8.30 3.21
CA GLN A 27 -9.65 -8.89 1.97
C GLN A 27 -9.44 -7.99 0.74
N ALA A 28 -9.19 -6.70 0.96
CA ALA A 28 -9.05 -5.70 -0.11
C ALA A 28 -7.71 -4.97 -0.03
N ILE A 29 -7.04 -4.84 -1.18
CA ILE A 29 -5.87 -3.98 -1.37
C ILE A 29 -6.39 -2.58 -1.69
N ASP A 30 -6.25 -1.68 -0.73
CA ASP A 30 -6.64 -0.26 -0.86
C ASP A 30 -5.42 0.67 -0.89
N VAL A 31 -5.63 1.96 -1.18
CA VAL A 31 -4.58 2.98 -1.35
C VAL A 31 -3.63 3.10 -0.17
N GLU A 32 -4.11 2.81 1.04
CA GLU A 32 -3.31 2.83 2.26
C GLU A 32 -2.19 1.77 2.21
N HIS A 33 -2.46 0.60 1.63
CA HIS A 33 -1.47 -0.46 1.47
C HIS A 33 -0.41 -0.07 0.45
N LEU A 34 -0.83 0.51 -0.68
CA LEU A 34 0.10 0.95 -1.71
C LEU A 34 1.00 2.06 -1.21
N LEU A 35 0.45 3.06 -0.51
CA LEU A 35 1.25 4.14 0.06
C LEU A 35 2.26 3.59 1.08
N PHE A 36 1.86 2.63 1.92
CA PHE A 36 2.75 2.04 2.92
C PHE A 36 3.90 1.29 2.23
N ALA A 37 3.59 0.51 1.20
CA ALA A 37 4.58 -0.17 0.38
C ALA A 37 5.56 0.83 -0.28
N LEU A 38 5.04 1.90 -0.91
CA LEU A 38 5.86 2.93 -1.56
C LEU A 38 6.82 3.65 -0.60
N LEU A 39 6.36 3.94 0.63
CA LEU A 39 7.21 4.55 1.67
C LEU A 39 8.28 3.60 2.19
N GLY A 40 8.02 2.29 2.16
CA GLY A 40 8.94 1.24 2.59
C GLY A 40 9.96 0.80 1.54
N GLN A 41 9.89 1.31 0.30
CA GLN A 41 10.80 0.91 -0.76
C GLN A 41 12.21 1.51 -0.58
N PRO A 42 13.27 0.67 -0.58
CA PRO A 42 14.63 1.16 -0.70
C PRO A 42 14.80 1.94 -2.01
N GLU A 43 15.41 3.12 -1.92
CA GLU A 43 15.64 4.02 -3.06
C GLU A 43 14.34 4.43 -3.80
N GLY A 44 13.20 4.38 -3.10
CA GLY A 44 11.91 4.79 -3.63
C GLY A 44 11.81 6.31 -3.85
N VAL A 45 11.21 6.69 -4.99
CA VAL A 45 10.99 8.11 -5.33
C VAL A 45 9.97 8.78 -4.40
N ALA A 46 9.00 8.02 -3.88
CA ALA A 46 7.92 8.54 -3.04
C ALA A 46 8.43 9.20 -1.76
N THR A 47 9.29 8.51 -1.01
CA THR A 47 9.91 8.99 0.23
C THR A 47 10.70 10.28 -0.02
N SER A 48 11.55 10.27 -1.04
CA SER A 48 12.38 11.42 -1.43
C SER A 48 11.53 12.64 -1.84
N LEU A 49 10.45 12.42 -2.60
CA LEU A 49 9.54 13.47 -3.04
C LEU A 49 8.80 14.09 -1.85
N LEU A 50 8.23 13.27 -0.97
CA LEU A 50 7.50 13.73 0.20
C LEU A 50 8.40 14.49 1.18
N GLN A 51 9.66 14.07 1.36
CA GLN A 51 10.65 14.82 2.14
C GLN A 51 10.92 16.19 1.52
N LYS A 52 11.12 16.28 0.20
CA LYS A 52 11.31 17.56 -0.51
C LYS A 52 10.11 18.50 -0.39
N LEU A 53 8.91 17.94 -0.26
CA LEU A 53 7.66 18.68 -0.01
C LEU A 53 7.45 19.06 1.47
N GLY A 54 8.40 18.73 2.35
CA GLY A 54 8.31 19.05 3.79
C GLY A 54 7.32 18.17 4.56
N VAL A 55 6.94 17.02 4.02
CA VAL A 55 6.01 16.10 4.68
C VAL A 55 6.73 15.38 5.83
N PRO A 56 6.20 15.43 7.08
CA PRO A 56 6.80 14.73 8.21
C PRO A 56 6.55 13.21 8.08
N LEU A 57 7.49 12.49 7.47
CA LEU A 57 7.32 11.07 7.14
C LEU A 57 6.99 10.18 8.34
N ASN A 58 7.59 10.43 9.51
CA ASN A 58 7.29 9.66 10.72
C ASN A 58 5.80 9.78 11.11
N LEU A 59 5.24 10.99 11.02
CA LEU A 59 3.82 11.24 11.31
C LEU A 59 2.93 10.65 10.22
N LEU A 60 3.34 10.72 8.95
CA LEU A 60 2.61 10.11 7.84
C LEU A 60 2.51 8.59 8.02
N THR A 61 3.64 7.93 8.30
CA THR A 61 3.70 6.48 8.51
C THR A 61 2.87 6.04 9.71
N ASP A 62 2.92 6.76 10.84
CA ASP A 62 2.08 6.48 12.01
C ASP A 62 0.58 6.59 11.69
N ARG A 63 0.17 7.66 10.99
CA ARG A 63 -1.22 7.83 10.54
C ARG A 63 -1.66 6.73 9.59
N LEU A 64 -0.77 6.31 8.70
CA LEU A 64 -1.04 5.25 7.75
C LEU A 64 -1.21 3.89 8.43
N GLN A 65 -0.37 3.61 9.42
CA GLN A 65 -0.48 2.39 10.23
C GLN A 65 -1.81 2.36 10.99
N LYS A 66 -2.19 3.47 11.63
CA LYS A 66 -3.51 3.63 12.26
C LYS A 66 -4.68 3.49 11.29
N ALA A 67 -4.53 3.95 10.05
CA ALA A 67 -5.56 3.78 9.02
C ALA A 67 -5.71 2.31 8.61
N LEU A 68 -4.58 1.62 8.41
CA LEU A 68 -4.55 0.18 8.12
C LEU A 68 -5.16 -0.63 9.26
N ASP A 69 -4.85 -0.32 10.51
CA ASP A 69 -5.36 -1.06 11.67
C ASP A 69 -6.87 -0.88 11.90
N ARG A 70 -7.50 0.11 11.25
CA ARG A 70 -8.96 0.34 11.26
C ARG A 70 -9.69 -0.43 10.16
N LEU A 71 -8.99 -1.01 9.20
CA LEU A 71 -9.62 -1.79 8.14
C LEU A 71 -10.16 -3.10 8.72
N SER A 72 -11.28 -3.58 8.14
CA SER A 72 -11.90 -4.82 8.58
C SER A 72 -10.98 -6.01 8.31
N GLN A 73 -10.72 -6.80 9.36
CA GLN A 73 -10.03 -8.07 9.25
C GLN A 73 -11.05 -9.18 8.96
N VAL A 74 -10.75 -10.03 7.99
CA VAL A 74 -11.65 -11.11 7.57
C VAL A 74 -11.03 -12.45 7.95
N THR A 75 -11.63 -13.14 8.91
CA THR A 75 -11.26 -14.50 9.30
C THR A 75 -12.17 -15.52 8.61
N GLY A 76 -11.59 -16.55 7.99
CA GLY A 76 -12.34 -17.65 7.37
C GLY A 76 -12.70 -17.46 5.88
N GLY A 77 -12.26 -16.37 5.25
CA GLY A 77 -12.40 -16.18 3.82
C GLY A 77 -11.21 -16.75 3.05
N ALA A 78 -11.36 -17.91 2.40
CA ALA A 78 -10.42 -18.41 1.38
C ALA A 78 -10.51 -17.62 0.05
N GLY A 79 -10.90 -16.35 0.11
CA GLY A 79 -11.10 -15.49 -1.04
C GLY A 79 -9.79 -14.80 -1.44
N GLN A 80 -9.49 -14.78 -2.73
CA GLN A 80 -8.38 -13.99 -3.26
C GLN A 80 -8.57 -12.51 -2.91
N THR A 81 -7.50 -11.85 -2.46
CA THR A 81 -7.50 -10.40 -2.23
C THR A 81 -7.81 -9.65 -3.53
N TYR A 82 -8.66 -8.62 -3.47
CA TYR A 82 -9.01 -7.82 -4.63
C TYR A 82 -8.56 -6.36 -4.48
N ILE A 83 -8.33 -5.68 -5.59
CA ILE A 83 -7.96 -4.26 -5.62
C ILE A 83 -9.24 -3.40 -5.56
N THR A 84 -9.31 -2.44 -4.64
CA THR A 84 -10.45 -1.53 -4.48
C THR A 84 -10.62 -0.59 -5.69
N PRO A 85 -11.83 -0.06 -5.93
CA PRO A 85 -12.03 0.99 -6.93
C PRO A 85 -11.21 2.25 -6.66
N ARG A 86 -10.95 2.59 -5.38
CA ARG A 86 -10.11 3.73 -5.00
C ARG A 86 -8.69 3.58 -5.50
N LEU A 87 -8.13 2.37 -5.42
CA LEU A 87 -6.78 2.06 -5.90
C LEU A 87 -6.72 1.86 -7.43
N LYS A 88 -7.83 1.51 -8.09
CA LYS A 88 -7.88 1.32 -9.55
C LYS A 88 -8.04 2.61 -10.37
N LYS A 89 -8.54 3.69 -9.75
CA LYS A 89 -8.75 4.99 -10.41
C LYS A 89 -7.42 5.68 -10.70
#